data_AF-A0A6H0CZD6-F1
#
_entry.id   AF-A0A6H0CZD6-F1
#
_cell.length_a   1.000
_cell.length_b   1.000
_cell.length_c   1.000
_cell.angle_alpha   90.00
_cell.angle_beta   90.00
_cell.angle_gamma   90.00
#
_symmetry.space_group_name_H-M   'P 1'
#
loop_
_entity.id
_entity.type
_entity.pdbx_description
1 polymer ?
#
loop_
_entity_poly.entity_id
_entity_poly.type
_entity_poly.pdbx_seq_one_letter_code
_entity_poly.pdbx_strand_id
1 'polypeptide(L)' 'MVRLGSVRVPQSVEARFGTSRAGTVDVPLYTTASVDAIPAAHPEVDWEQLRTVEKGRRSALASLRPEPAAASA' A
#
# COMPACT_ATOMS: atom_id res chain seq x y z
N MET A 1 -6.23 7.92 -3.61
CA MET A 1 -6.27 6.49 -3.25
C MET A 1 -4.84 6.03 -3.04
N VAL A 2 -4.48 5.59 -1.83
CA VAL A 2 -3.12 5.11 -1.54
C VAL A 2 -3.05 3.66 -2.00
N ARG A 3 -2.32 3.40 -3.08
CA ARG A 3 -2.01 2.04 -3.53
C ARG A 3 -0.69 1.66 -2.87
N LEU A 4 -0.68 0.61 -2.07
CA LEU A 4 0.57 0.06 -1.55
C LEU A 4 1.27 -0.63 -2.73
N GLY A 5 2.16 0.10 -3.41
CA GLY A 5 2.79 -0.35 -4.66
C GLY A 5 3.59 -1.65 -4.54
N SER A 6 3.97 -2.03 -3.31
CA SER A 6 4.66 -3.27 -2.96
C SER A 6 3.73 -4.45 -2.63
N VAL A 7 2.42 -4.22 -2.49
CA VAL A 7 1.48 -5.23 -2.01
C VAL A 7 0.51 -5.59 -3.13
N ARG A 8 0.57 -6.84 -3.59
CA ARG A 8 -0.43 -7.36 -4.54
C ARG A 8 -1.79 -7.26 -3.88
N VAL A 9 -2.70 -6.54 -4.53
CA VAL A 9 -4.08 -6.38 -4.09
C VAL A 9 -4.84 -7.67 -4.42
N PRO A 10 -5.28 -8.47 -3.43
CA PRO A 10 -6.01 -9.70 -3.70
C PRO A 10 -7.43 -9.44 -4.20
N GLN A 11 -8.07 -8.34 -3.78
CA GLN A 11 -9.46 -8.01 -4.10
C GLN A 11 -9.66 -6.50 -4.16
N SER A 12 -10.59 -6.02 -4.99
CA SER A 12 -11.05 -4.63 -5.00
C SER A 12 -12.56 -4.56 -4.84
N VAL A 13 -13.03 -3.50 -4.20
CA VAL A 13 -14.46 -3.21 -4.00
C VAL A 13 -14.79 -1.83 -4.54
N GLU A 14 -15.88 -1.74 -5.27
CA GLU A 14 -16.42 -0.48 -5.75
C GLU A 14 -17.03 0.32 -4.58
N ALA A 15 -16.46 1.49 -4.26
CA ALA A 15 -16.91 2.34 -3.16
C ALA A 15 -17.46 3.68 -3.68
N ARG A 16 -18.67 4.03 -3.24
CA ARG A 16 -19.29 5.33 -3.53
C ARG A 16 -19.06 6.30 -2.37
N PHE A 17 -18.24 7.32 -2.59
CA PHE A 17 -17.99 8.36 -1.59
C PHE A 17 -19.04 9.49 -1.67
N GLY A 18 -20.12 9.36 -0.90
CA GLY A 18 -21.14 10.40 -0.72
C GLY A 18 -21.86 10.84 -2.00
N THR A 19 -22.44 12.04 -1.99
CA THR A 19 -23.09 12.68 -3.15
C THR A 19 -22.09 13.28 -4.15
N SER A 20 -20.81 12.96 -4.03
CA SER A 20 -19.75 13.49 -4.89
C SER A 20 -20.00 13.13 -6.35
N ARG A 21 -19.79 14.11 -7.23
CA ARG A 21 -19.87 13.97 -8.70
C ARG A 21 -18.76 13.06 -9.26
N ALA A 22 -17.82 12.62 -8.42
CA ALA A 22 -16.64 11.85 -8.79
C ALA A 22 -16.91 10.38 -9.17
N GLY A 23 -18.16 9.91 -9.06
CA GLY A 23 -18.51 8.54 -9.41
C GLY A 23 -17.95 7.51 -8.43
N THR A 24 -18.11 6.24 -8.75
CA THR A 24 -17.62 5.14 -7.93
C THR A 24 -16.13 4.90 -8.16
N VAL A 25 -15.43 4.55 -7.08
CA VAL A 25 -13.98 4.33 -7.09
C VAL A 25 -13.70 2.92 -6.61
N ASP A 26 -12.91 2.16 -7.36
CA ASP A 26 -12.37 0.89 -6.89
C ASP A 26 -11.44 1.12 -5.71
N VAL A 27 -11.65 0.44 -4.59
CA VAL A 27 -10.80 0.49 -3.41
C VAL A 27 -10.13 -0.87 -3.25
N PRO A 28 -8.80 -0.94 -3.08
CA PRO A 28 -8.11 -2.21 -2.92
C PRO A 28 -8.28 -2.70 -1.48
N LEU A 29 -8.71 -3.95 -1.32
CA LEU A 29 -8.80 -4.62 -0.02
C LEU A 29 -7.53 -5.41 0.22
N TYR A 30 -6.86 -5.13 1.34
CA TYR A 30 -5.70 -5.88 1.80
C TYR A 30 -6.13 -6.78 2.96
N THR A 31 -5.86 -8.08 2.84
CA THR A 31 -6.06 -9.01 3.96
C THR A 31 -4.90 -8.87 4.95
N THR A 32 -5.12 -9.24 6.22
CA THR A 32 -4.05 -9.26 7.23
C THR A 32 -2.87 -10.10 6.76
N ALA A 33 -3.12 -11.28 6.19
CA ALA A 33 -2.08 -12.15 5.63
C ALA A 33 -1.29 -11.47 4.49
N SER A 34 -1.94 -10.66 3.65
CA SER A 34 -1.25 -9.91 2.60
C SER A 34 -0.32 -8.83 3.17
N VAL A 35 -0.68 -8.25 4.31
CA VAL A 35 0.14 -7.25 5.01
C VAL A 35 1.28 -7.92 5.79
N ASP A 36 1.02 -9.05 6.43
CA ASP A 36 2.01 -9.81 7.20
C ASP A 36 3.09 -10.43 6.31
N ALA A 37 2.81 -10.62 5.02
CA ALA A 37 3.79 -11.12 4.05
C ALA A 37 4.80 -10.04 3.60
N ILE A 38 4.55 -8.75 3.85
CA ILE A 38 5.39 -7.65 3.37
C ILE A 38 6.83 -7.76 3.87
N PRO A 39 7.10 -8.06 5.16
CA PRO A 39 8.46 -8.17 5.64
C PRO A 39 9.28 -9.26 4.95
N ALA A 40 8.63 -10.38 4.62
CA ALA A 40 9.27 -11.48 3.90
C ALA A 40 9.51 -11.15 2.41
N ALA A 41 8.63 -10.35 1.79
CA ALA A 41 8.78 -9.91 0.40
C ALA A 41 9.87 -8.84 0.21
N HIS A 42 10.22 -8.13 1.29
CA HIS A 42 11.21 -7.05 1.29
C HIS A 42 12.26 -7.26 2.39
N PRO A 43 13.10 -8.31 2.27
CA PRO A 43 14.17 -8.58 3.24
C PRO A 43 15.24 -7.49 3.26
N GLU A 44 15.33 -6.66 2.21
CA GLU A 44 16.22 -5.51 2.13
C GLU A 44 15.86 -4.36 3.10
N VAL A 45 14.70 -4.44 3.75
CA VAL A 45 14.19 -3.42 4.66
C VAL A 45 14.38 -3.86 6.11
N ASP A 46 14.93 -2.98 6.95
CA ASP A 46 14.96 -3.18 8.39
C ASP A 46 13.58 -2.85 9.02
N TRP A 47 12.76 -3.89 9.17
CA TRP A 47 11.40 -3.80 9.70
C TRP A 47 11.32 -3.49 11.19
N GLU A 48 12.32 -3.86 11.96
CA GLU A 48 12.41 -3.52 13.39
C GLU A 48 12.72 -2.03 13.53
N GLN A 49 13.69 -1.51 12.78
CA GLN A 49 13.96 -0.08 12.74
C GLN A 49 12.73 0.73 12.31
N LEU A 50 12.01 0.29 11.28
CA LEU A 50 10.81 0.98 10.82
C LEU A 50 9.71 1.08 11.88
N ARG A 51 9.51 0.04 12.69
CA ARG A 51 8.52 0.04 13.79
C ARG A 51 8.85 1.05 14.88
N THR A 52 10.10 1.48 14.98
CA THR A 52 10.57 2.48 15.94
C THR A 52 10.60 3.91 15.37
N VAL A 53 10.29 4.10 14.08
CA VAL A 53 10.31 5.43 13.46
C VAL A 53 9.21 6.30 14.07
N GLU A 54 9.62 7.36 14.75
CA GLU A 54 8.69 8.32 15.35
C GLU A 54 7.87 9.07 14.29
N LYS A 55 6.63 9.41 14.67
CA LYS A 55 5.73 10.23 13.86
C LYS A 55 6.41 11.54 13.48
N GLY A 56 6.44 11.85 12.17
CA GLY A 56 7.05 13.07 11.64
C GLY A 56 8.48 12.90 11.12
N ARG A 57 9.11 11.74 11.37
CA ARG A 57 10.40 11.38 10.77
C ARG A 57 10.18 10.65 9.45
N ARG A 58 11.06 10.89 8.47
CA ARG A 58 11.02 10.21 7.17
C ARG A 58 11.53 8.77 7.34
N SER A 59 10.74 7.79 6.94
CA SER A 59 11.04 6.35 7.09
C SER A 59 11.93 5.83 5.95
N ALA A 60 12.65 4.73 6.18
CA ALA A 60 13.46 4.06 5.16
C ALA A 60 12.62 3.55 3.97
N LEU A 61 11.33 3.26 4.17
CA LEU A 61 10.39 2.92 3.09
C LEU A 61 10.24 4.05 2.07
N ALA A 62 10.45 5.31 2.46
CA ALA A 62 10.35 6.44 1.53
C ALA A 62 11.46 6.46 0.47
N SER A 63 12.56 5.72 0.72
CA SER A 63 13.67 5.55 -0.22
C SER A 63 13.44 4.38 -1.18
N LEU A 64 12.50 3.49 -0.89
CA LEU A 64 12.15 2.40 -1.80
C LEU A 64 11.46 2.98 -3.01
N ARG A 65 11.96 2.61 -4.19
CA ARG A 65 11.32 2.99 -5.45
C ARG A 65 9.97 2.28 -5.52
N PRO A 66 8.85 2.99 -5.72
CA PRO A 66 7.58 2.32 -5.96
C PRO A 66 7.74 1.44 -7.20
N GLU A 67 7.34 0.18 -7.08
CA GLU A 67 7.24 -0.70 -8.24
C GLU A 67 6.33 -0.02 -9.26
N PRO A 68 6.74 0.12 -10.54
CA PRO A 68 5.89 0.76 -11.54
C PRO A 68 4.54 0.06 -11.53
N ALA A 69 3.49 0.84 -11.20
CA ALA A 69 2.13 0.36 -11.26
C ALA A 69 1.91 -0.23 -12.65
N ALA A 70 1.64 -1.54 -12.73
CA ALA A 70 1.31 -2.20 -13.98
C ALA A 70 0.26 -1.34 -14.71
N ALA A 71 0.68 -0.79 -15.85
CA ALA A 71 -0.18 0.02 -16.69
C ALA A 71 -1.37 -0.84 -17.08
N SER A 72 -2.56 -0.43 -16.63
CA SER A 72 -3.82 -0.98 -17.11
C SER A 72 -3.89 -0.71 -18.61
N ALA A 73 -3.85 -1.78 -19.41
CA ALA A 73 -4.17 -1.76 -20.84
C ALA A 73 -5.69 -1.68 -21.04
#